data_AF-A0A377F860-F1
#
_entry.id   AF-A0A377F860-F1
#
_cell.length_a   1.000
_cell.length_b   1.000
_cell.length_c   1.000
_cell.angle_alpha   90.00
_cell.angle_beta   90.00
_cell.angle_gamma   90.00
#
_symmetry.space_group_name_H-M   'P 1'
#
loop_
_entity.id
_entity.type
_entity.pdbx_description
1 polymer ?
#
loop_
_entity_poly.entity_id
_entity_poly.type
_entity_poly.pdbx_seq_one_letter_code
_entity_poly.pdbx_strand_id
1 'polypeptide(L)'
;MLYALGIIAVMMLFNSLSNHAVGRLEVILVGIKMMILLLLIIAGVWSLQPAHISVSAPPSSGAFFSCIGITFLAYAGFGMMANAADKVKDPQVIMPRAFLVAIGVTTLLYISLALVLLSDVSALELEKYADTAVAQAASPLLGHVGYVIVVIGALLATASAINANLFAVFNIMDNMGSERELPKLMNKSLWRQSTWGNIIVVVLIMLMTAALNLGSLASVASATFLICYLAVFVVAIRLRHDIHASLPILIVGTLVMLLVIVGFIYSLWSQGSRALIWIIGSLLLSLIVAMVMKRNKTV
;
A
#
# COMPACT_ATOMS: atom_id res chain seq x y z
N MET A 1 7.99 2.30 18.56
CA MET A 1 6.87 3.27 18.68
C MET A 1 7.31 4.72 18.51
N LEU A 2 8.11 5.27 19.43
CA LEU A 2 8.58 6.67 19.38
C LEU A 2 9.22 7.06 18.03
N TYR A 3 10.09 6.21 17.49
CA TYR A 3 10.69 6.44 16.17
C TYR A 3 9.67 6.52 15.04
N ALA A 4 8.66 5.65 15.02
CA ALA A 4 7.62 5.66 13.99
C ALA A 4 6.79 6.96 14.05
N LEU A 5 6.37 7.36 15.26
CA LEU A 5 5.66 8.62 15.48
C LEU A 5 6.51 9.83 15.08
N GLY A 6 7.79 9.83 15.43
CA GLY A 6 8.75 10.86 15.03
C GLY A 6 8.90 10.96 13.52
N ILE A 7 9.05 9.83 12.81
CA ILE A 7 9.13 9.80 11.34
C ILE A 7 7.85 10.35 10.73
N ILE A 8 6.67 9.95 11.21
CA ILE A 8 5.39 10.47 10.69
C ILE A 8 5.30 11.99 10.88
N ALA A 9 5.66 12.50 12.06
CA ALA A 9 5.65 13.94 12.33
C ALA A 9 6.63 14.70 11.43
N VAL A 10 7.84 14.18 11.23
CA VAL A 10 8.84 14.77 10.32
C VAL A 10 8.30 14.77 8.88
N MET A 11 7.74 13.66 8.40
CA MET A 11 7.20 13.58 7.03
C MET A 11 6.01 14.52 6.82
N MET A 12 5.17 14.72 7.84
CA MET A 12 4.11 15.72 7.82
C MET A 12 4.68 17.14 7.68
N LEU A 13 5.69 17.48 8.48
CA LEU A 13 6.36 18.78 8.37
C LEU A 13 6.96 18.96 6.96
N PHE A 14 7.67 17.97 6.44
CA PHE A 14 8.21 18.01 5.07
C PHE A 14 7.12 18.25 4.01
N ASN A 15 6.00 17.53 4.08
CA ASN A 15 4.87 17.74 3.16
C ASN A 15 4.30 19.16 3.27
N SER A 16 4.18 19.71 4.48
CA SER A 16 3.67 21.08 4.71
C SER A 16 4.61 22.19 4.22
N LEU A 17 5.91 21.89 4.14
CA LEU A 17 6.98 22.84 3.78
C LEU A 17 7.30 22.84 2.28
N SER A 18 6.95 21.79 1.54
CA SER A 18 7.55 21.46 0.26
C SER A 18 7.05 22.27 -0.94
N ASN A 19 7.99 23.04 -1.50
CA ASN A 19 8.01 23.51 -2.89
C ASN A 19 8.55 22.42 -3.85
N HIS A 20 8.33 22.59 -5.16
CA HIS A 20 8.62 21.73 -6.33
C HIS A 20 9.92 20.86 -6.38
N ALA A 21 10.85 20.94 -5.43
CA ALA A 21 12.08 20.14 -5.37
C ALA A 21 11.88 18.66 -5.01
N VAL A 22 10.75 18.27 -4.40
CA VAL A 22 10.51 16.90 -3.90
C VAL A 22 10.38 15.85 -5.00
N GLY A 23 9.82 16.20 -6.17
CA GLY A 23 9.63 15.24 -7.27
C GLY A 23 10.92 14.68 -7.85
N ARG A 24 11.99 15.50 -7.95
CA ARG A 24 13.29 15.05 -8.48
C ARG A 24 14.03 14.14 -7.50
N LEU A 25 13.92 14.43 -6.20
CA LEU A 25 14.51 13.58 -5.16
C LEU A 25 13.85 12.20 -5.13
N GLU A 26 12.53 12.13 -5.33
CA GLU A 26 11.81 10.87 -5.35
C GLU A 26 12.30 9.92 -6.46
N VAL A 27 12.55 10.43 -7.66
CA VAL A 27 13.08 9.62 -8.78
C VAL A 27 14.45 9.03 -8.43
N ILE A 28 15.32 9.82 -7.80
CA ILE A 28 16.65 9.37 -7.37
C ILE A 28 16.52 8.28 -6.30
N LEU A 29 15.67 8.49 -5.29
CA LEU A 29 15.42 7.52 -4.22
C LEU A 29 14.84 6.20 -4.77
N VAL A 30 13.95 6.28 -5.76
CA VAL A 30 13.43 5.10 -6.46
C VAL A 30 14.54 4.36 -7.20
N GLY A 31 15.43 5.07 -7.89
CA GLY A 31 16.59 4.47 -8.55
C GLY A 31 17.50 3.73 -7.56
N ILE A 32 17.81 4.36 -6.43
CA ILE A 32 18.67 3.76 -5.38
C ILE A 32 18.04 2.49 -4.81
N LYS A 33 16.76 2.54 -4.39
CA LYS A 33 16.12 1.35 -3.80
C LYS A 33 15.95 0.22 -4.81
N MET A 34 15.70 0.53 -6.09
CA MET A 34 15.67 -0.46 -7.17
C MET A 34 17.05 -1.08 -7.41
N MET A 35 18.12 -0.28 -7.40
CA MET A 35 19.47 -0.79 -7.53
C MET A 35 19.83 -1.76 -6.40
N ILE A 36 19.57 -1.39 -5.14
CA ILE A 36 19.82 -2.26 -3.98
C ILE A 36 19.04 -3.57 -4.11
N LEU A 37 17.76 -3.49 -4.47
CA LEU A 37 16.92 -4.67 -4.65
C LEU A 37 17.40 -5.58 -5.79
N LEU A 38 17.76 -5.01 -6.94
CA LEU A 38 18.27 -5.77 -8.08
C LEU A 38 19.60 -6.44 -7.75
N LEU A 39 20.52 -5.75 -7.07
CA LEU A 39 21.78 -6.33 -6.62
C LEU A 39 21.56 -7.54 -5.70
N LEU A 40 20.62 -7.41 -4.75
CA LEU A 40 20.27 -8.51 -3.85
C LEU A 40 19.68 -9.70 -4.62
N ILE A 41 18.77 -9.45 -5.57
CA ILE A 41 18.18 -10.50 -6.41
C ILE A 41 19.25 -11.19 -7.25
N ILE A 42 20.13 -10.44 -7.90
CA ILE A 42 21.21 -11.00 -8.74
C ILE A 42 22.16 -11.85 -7.89
N ALA A 43 22.57 -11.36 -6.71
CA ALA A 43 23.42 -12.11 -5.79
C ALA A 43 22.76 -13.41 -5.32
N GLY A 44 21.46 -13.35 -4.98
CA GLY A 44 20.70 -14.51 -4.52
C GLY A 44 20.40 -15.54 -5.62
N VAL A 45 20.25 -15.12 -6.87
CA VAL A 45 20.06 -16.06 -7.99
C VAL A 45 21.31 -16.93 -8.20
N TRP A 46 22.51 -16.41 -7.93
CA TRP A 46 23.74 -17.19 -8.02
C TRP A 46 23.95 -18.16 -6.85
N SER A 47 23.40 -17.88 -5.68
CA SER A 47 23.43 -18.79 -4.52
C SER A 47 22.24 -19.75 -4.47
N LEU A 48 21.30 -19.65 -5.42
CA LEU A 48 20.02 -20.32 -5.34
C LEU A 48 20.18 -21.85 -5.30
N GLN A 49 19.65 -22.46 -4.25
CA GLN A 49 19.62 -23.90 -4.05
C GLN A 49 18.18 -24.38 -4.19
N PRO A 50 17.77 -24.88 -5.38
CA PRO A 50 16.38 -25.28 -5.62
C PRO A 50 15.85 -26.32 -4.62
N ALA A 51 16.74 -27.13 -4.04
CA ALA A 51 16.40 -28.15 -3.04
C ALA A 51 15.81 -27.56 -1.74
N HIS A 52 16.11 -26.31 -1.41
CA HIS A 52 15.56 -25.63 -0.24
C HIS A 52 14.17 -25.02 -0.51
N ILE A 53 13.81 -24.88 -1.79
CA ILE A 53 12.51 -24.39 -2.24
C ILE A 53 11.55 -25.59 -2.31
N SER A 54 11.27 -26.22 -1.16
CA SER A 54 10.31 -27.32 -1.09
C SER A 54 8.94 -26.82 -0.61
N VAL A 55 7.90 -27.03 -1.39
CA VAL A 55 6.50 -26.85 -0.94
C VAL A 55 6.10 -28.08 -0.15
N SER A 56 6.36 -28.07 1.16
CA SER A 56 6.16 -29.24 2.02
C SER A 56 4.69 -29.67 2.17
N ALA A 57 3.75 -28.75 1.95
CA ALA A 57 2.31 -29.01 1.87
C ALA A 57 1.56 -27.81 1.27
N PRO A 58 0.41 -28.01 0.60
CA PRO A 58 -0.47 -26.90 0.24
C PRO A 58 -0.94 -26.18 1.51
N PRO A 59 -0.99 -24.84 1.52
CA PRO A 59 -1.47 -24.08 2.67
C PRO A 59 -2.95 -24.36 2.94
N SER A 60 -3.36 -24.22 4.20
CA SER A 60 -4.79 -24.23 4.52
C SER A 60 -5.51 -23.09 3.79
N SER A 61 -6.80 -23.26 3.47
CA SER A 61 -7.58 -22.22 2.80
C SER A 61 -7.54 -20.88 3.53
N GLY A 62 -7.55 -20.92 4.87
CA GLY A 62 -7.41 -19.71 5.70
C GLY A 62 -6.05 -19.02 5.51
N ALA A 63 -4.95 -19.77 5.54
CA ALA A 63 -3.61 -19.22 5.30
C ALA A 63 -3.47 -18.69 3.86
N PHE A 64 -3.99 -19.40 2.88
CA PHE A 64 -3.99 -19.00 1.47
C PHE A 64 -4.66 -17.63 1.27
N PHE A 65 -5.90 -17.47 1.75
CA PHE A 65 -6.61 -16.20 1.63
C PHE A 65 -6.02 -15.08 2.49
N SER A 66 -5.45 -15.42 3.65
CA SER A 66 -4.70 -14.45 4.49
C SER A 66 -3.52 -13.87 3.71
N CYS A 67 -2.70 -14.73 3.11
CA CYS A 67 -1.54 -14.33 2.32
C CYS A 67 -1.95 -13.51 1.10
N ILE A 68 -2.99 -13.92 0.35
CA ILE A 68 -3.47 -13.14 -0.81
C ILE A 68 -3.94 -11.76 -0.37
N GLY A 69 -4.76 -11.68 0.69
CA GLY A 69 -5.28 -10.42 1.18
C GLY A 69 -4.16 -9.46 1.61
N ILE A 70 -3.21 -9.93 2.43
CA ILE A 70 -2.07 -9.11 2.87
C ILE A 70 -1.17 -8.71 1.69
N THR A 71 -0.93 -9.61 0.74
CA THR A 71 -0.11 -9.33 -0.45
C THR A 71 -0.77 -8.28 -1.35
N PHE A 72 -2.10 -8.16 -1.34
CA PHE A 72 -2.81 -7.13 -2.09
C PHE A 72 -2.34 -5.72 -1.73
N LEU A 73 -2.03 -5.46 -0.45
CA LEU A 73 -1.49 -4.18 0.01
C LEU A 73 -0.14 -3.85 -0.64
N ALA A 74 0.69 -4.85 -0.96
CA ALA A 74 1.97 -4.63 -1.63
C ALA A 74 1.81 -4.02 -3.05
N TYR A 75 0.59 -4.05 -3.59
CA TYR A 75 0.20 -3.48 -4.88
C TYR A 75 -0.70 -2.24 -4.76
N ALA A 76 -0.93 -1.72 -3.55
CA ALA A 76 -1.81 -0.57 -3.32
C ALA A 76 -1.36 0.74 -4.02
N GLY A 77 -0.09 0.83 -4.42
CA GLY A 77 0.48 1.99 -5.10
C GLY A 77 -0.20 2.35 -6.43
N PHE A 78 -0.94 1.43 -7.05
CA PHE A 78 -1.65 1.70 -8.31
C PHE A 78 -2.78 2.73 -8.15
N GLY A 79 -3.49 2.72 -7.01
CA GLY A 79 -4.51 3.74 -6.74
C GLY A 79 -3.92 5.15 -6.68
N MET A 80 -2.68 5.26 -6.20
CA MET A 80 -1.94 6.52 -6.12
C MET A 80 -1.60 7.05 -7.52
N MET A 81 -1.23 6.16 -8.45
CA MET A 81 -1.03 6.53 -9.85
C MET A 81 -2.32 7.04 -10.47
N ALA A 82 -3.45 6.36 -10.23
CA ALA A 82 -4.76 6.78 -10.73
C ALA A 82 -5.15 8.18 -10.23
N ASN A 83 -4.91 8.48 -8.94
CA ASN A 83 -5.19 9.80 -8.36
C ASN A 83 -4.30 10.92 -8.92
N ALA A 84 -3.18 10.57 -9.55
CA ALA A 84 -2.29 11.52 -10.22
C ALA A 84 -2.50 11.59 -11.74
N ALA A 85 -3.48 10.86 -12.29
CA ALA A 85 -3.71 10.75 -13.74
C ALA A 85 -3.88 12.12 -14.41
N ASP A 86 -4.55 13.07 -13.76
CA ASP A 86 -4.80 14.41 -14.30
C ASP A 86 -3.52 15.23 -14.53
N LYS A 87 -2.42 14.84 -13.89
CA LYS A 87 -1.09 15.47 -14.04
C LYS A 87 -0.22 14.74 -15.07
N VAL A 88 -0.70 13.64 -15.65
CA VAL A 88 0.00 12.85 -16.66
C VAL A 88 -0.33 13.37 -18.05
N LYS A 89 0.68 13.52 -18.90
CA LYS A 89 0.48 13.87 -20.31
C LYS A 89 -0.24 12.72 -21.02
N ASP A 90 -1.34 13.01 -21.70
CA ASP A 90 -2.14 11.99 -22.42
C ASP A 90 -2.45 10.74 -21.57
N PRO A 91 -3.25 10.90 -20.49
CA PRO A 91 -3.47 9.83 -19.52
C PRO A 91 -4.16 8.61 -20.14
N GLN A 92 -4.96 8.79 -21.20
CA GLN A 92 -5.67 7.70 -21.88
C GLN A 92 -4.72 6.68 -22.51
N VAL A 93 -3.52 7.11 -22.94
CA VAL A 93 -2.51 6.23 -23.53
C VAL A 93 -1.43 5.85 -22.52
N ILE A 94 -0.97 6.81 -21.70
CA ILE A 94 0.14 6.59 -20.77
C ILE A 94 -0.30 5.74 -19.57
N MET A 95 -1.46 6.02 -18.96
CA MET A 95 -1.87 5.35 -17.73
C MET A 95 -2.04 3.83 -17.90
N PRO A 96 -2.74 3.32 -18.95
CA PRO A 96 -2.86 1.87 -19.13
C PRO A 96 -1.51 1.17 -19.28
N ARG A 97 -0.57 1.77 -20.03
CA ARG A 97 0.79 1.24 -20.20
C ARG A 97 1.57 1.28 -18.90
N ALA A 98 1.48 2.37 -18.16
CA ALA A 98 2.13 2.53 -16.87
C ALA A 98 1.64 1.48 -15.87
N PHE A 99 0.34 1.19 -15.80
CA PHE A 99 -0.21 0.12 -14.96
C PHE A 99 0.35 -1.25 -15.35
N LEU A 100 0.31 -1.61 -16.63
CA LEU A 100 0.80 -2.92 -17.09
C LEU A 100 2.29 -3.12 -16.81
N VAL A 101 3.13 -2.10 -17.10
CA VAL A 101 4.56 -2.16 -16.84
C VAL A 101 4.84 -2.22 -15.34
N ALA A 102 4.18 -1.38 -14.54
CA ALA A 102 4.39 -1.35 -13.10
C ALA A 102 3.97 -2.67 -12.44
N ILE A 103 2.80 -3.21 -12.77
CA ILE A 103 2.34 -4.53 -12.29
C ILE A 103 3.34 -5.61 -12.71
N GLY A 104 3.67 -5.72 -14.00
CA GLY A 104 4.57 -6.77 -14.49
C GLY A 104 5.96 -6.73 -13.85
N VAL A 105 6.56 -5.54 -13.75
CA VAL A 105 7.88 -5.36 -13.13
C VAL A 105 7.84 -5.66 -11.63
N THR A 106 6.85 -5.14 -10.90
CA THR A 106 6.72 -5.42 -9.46
C THR A 106 6.46 -6.89 -9.17
N THR A 107 5.60 -7.56 -9.96
CA THR A 107 5.36 -9.00 -9.83
C THR A 107 6.64 -9.81 -10.05
N LEU A 108 7.41 -9.50 -11.09
CA LEU A 108 8.69 -10.15 -11.34
C LEU A 108 9.63 -9.97 -10.14
N LEU A 109 9.81 -8.73 -9.67
CA LEU A 109 10.69 -8.42 -8.54
C LEU A 109 10.26 -9.12 -7.25
N TYR A 110 8.96 -9.14 -6.95
CA TYR A 110 8.44 -9.81 -5.75
C TYR A 110 8.61 -11.32 -5.80
N ILE A 111 8.35 -11.96 -6.94
CA ILE A 111 8.55 -13.42 -7.09
C ILE A 111 10.04 -13.74 -7.01
N SER A 112 10.90 -13.02 -7.74
CA SER A 112 12.35 -13.23 -7.70
C SER A 112 12.90 -13.06 -6.29
N LEU A 113 12.50 -12.01 -5.57
CA LEU A 113 12.92 -11.79 -4.20
C LEU A 113 12.43 -12.90 -3.27
N ALA A 114 11.17 -13.33 -3.38
CA ALA A 114 10.63 -14.40 -2.55
C ALA A 114 11.38 -15.73 -2.74
N LEU A 115 11.75 -16.07 -3.99
CA LEU A 115 12.54 -17.27 -4.28
C LEU A 115 13.95 -17.19 -3.68
N VAL A 116 14.60 -16.03 -3.76
CA VAL A 116 15.91 -15.78 -3.12
C VAL A 116 15.79 -15.96 -1.61
N LEU A 117 14.83 -15.28 -0.98
CA LEU A 117 14.64 -15.37 0.48
C LEU A 117 14.41 -16.81 0.96
N LEU A 118 13.56 -17.57 0.26
CA LEU A 118 13.24 -18.96 0.62
C LEU A 118 14.38 -19.95 0.35
N SER A 119 15.31 -19.61 -0.54
CA SER A 119 16.49 -20.43 -0.82
C SER A 119 17.54 -20.31 0.28
N ASP A 120 17.80 -19.08 0.73
CA ASP A 120 18.93 -18.76 1.62
C ASP A 120 18.55 -18.70 3.11
N VAL A 121 17.27 -18.47 3.44
CA VAL A 121 16.80 -18.32 4.82
C VAL A 121 15.64 -19.26 5.09
N SER A 122 15.72 -20.02 6.19
CA SER A 122 14.63 -20.92 6.58
C SER A 122 13.34 -20.14 6.88
N ALA A 123 12.18 -20.75 6.61
CA ALA A 123 10.87 -20.12 6.89
C ALA A 123 10.73 -19.69 8.36
N LEU A 124 11.28 -20.47 9.31
CA LEU A 124 11.24 -20.16 10.74
C LEU A 124 12.12 -18.95 11.10
N GLU A 125 13.23 -18.76 10.40
CA GLU A 125 14.09 -17.59 10.58
C GLU A 125 13.48 -16.34 9.93
N LEU A 126 12.84 -16.48 8.77
CA LEU A 126 12.05 -15.40 8.16
C LEU A 126 10.88 -14.97 9.05
N GLU A 127 10.21 -15.92 9.71
CA GLU A 127 9.16 -15.62 10.69
C GLU A 127 9.72 -14.88 11.92
N LYS A 128 10.86 -15.35 12.45
CA LYS A 128 11.53 -14.72 13.59
C LYS A 128 11.97 -13.29 13.30
N TYR A 129 12.47 -13.02 12.09
CA TYR A 129 12.96 -11.71 11.67
C TYR A 129 12.05 -11.05 10.63
N ALA A 130 10.73 -11.24 10.75
CA ALA A 130 9.75 -10.77 9.75
C ALA A 130 9.89 -9.27 9.43
N ASP A 131 10.16 -8.43 10.43
CA ASP A 131 10.33 -6.98 10.26
C ASP A 131 11.59 -6.60 9.45
N THR A 132 12.60 -7.48 9.39
CA THR A 132 13.90 -7.25 8.74
C THR A 132 14.27 -8.37 7.78
N ALA A 133 13.29 -9.15 7.29
CA ALA A 133 13.52 -10.40 6.56
C ALA A 133 14.45 -10.23 5.34
N VAL A 134 14.25 -9.15 4.58
CA VAL A 134 15.07 -8.83 3.40
C VAL A 134 16.53 -8.50 3.78
N ALA A 135 16.74 -7.78 4.88
CA ALA A 135 18.08 -7.50 5.39
C ALA A 135 18.76 -8.77 5.92
N GLN A 136 18.00 -9.63 6.60
CA GLN A 136 18.50 -10.91 7.09
C GLN A 136 18.98 -11.79 5.94
N ALA A 137 18.25 -11.83 4.83
CA ALA A 137 18.66 -12.53 3.62
C ALA A 137 19.90 -11.92 2.93
N ALA A 138 20.16 -10.62 3.12
CA ALA A 138 21.36 -9.99 2.57
C ALA A 138 22.65 -10.38 3.31
N SER A 139 22.55 -10.77 4.58
CA SER A 139 23.71 -11.17 5.40
C SER A 139 24.47 -12.39 4.84
N PRO A 140 23.83 -13.54 4.53
CA PRO A 140 24.53 -14.67 3.93
C PRO A 140 25.02 -14.41 2.51
N LEU A 141 24.38 -13.51 1.76
CA LEU A 141 24.70 -13.23 0.35
C LEU A 141 25.83 -12.20 0.17
N LEU A 142 25.83 -11.15 0.99
CA LEU A 142 26.63 -9.94 0.80
C LEU A 142 27.41 -9.55 2.08
N GLY A 143 27.35 -10.38 3.13
CA GLY A 143 27.97 -10.14 4.42
C GLY A 143 27.33 -9.00 5.20
N HIS A 144 28.01 -8.57 6.28
CA HIS A 144 27.52 -7.49 7.14
C HIS A 144 27.35 -6.15 6.40
N VAL A 145 28.21 -5.88 5.42
CA VAL A 145 28.10 -4.67 4.59
C VAL A 145 26.79 -4.68 3.80
N GLY A 146 26.44 -5.80 3.17
CA GLY A 146 25.17 -5.96 2.48
C GLY A 146 23.96 -5.83 3.38
N TYR A 147 24.00 -6.43 4.57
CA TYR A 147 22.96 -6.25 5.60
C TYR A 147 22.72 -4.75 5.89
N VAL A 148 23.78 -3.99 6.19
CA VAL A 148 23.68 -2.56 6.52
C VAL A 148 23.16 -1.75 5.33
N ILE A 149 23.63 -2.01 4.12
CA ILE A 149 23.14 -1.34 2.90
C ILE A 149 21.64 -1.58 2.71
N VAL A 150 21.18 -2.82 2.88
CA VAL A 150 19.76 -3.16 2.74
C VAL A 150 18.91 -2.54 3.84
N VAL A 151 19.39 -2.48 5.10
CA VAL A 151 18.70 -1.78 6.18
C VAL A 151 18.54 -0.28 5.87
N ILE A 152 19.62 0.39 5.44
CA ILE A 152 19.56 1.81 5.07
C ILE A 152 18.63 2.01 3.87
N GLY A 153 18.73 1.16 2.86
CA GLY A 153 17.87 1.17 1.69
C GLY A 153 16.40 1.00 2.05
N ALA A 154 16.08 0.07 2.96
CA ALA A 154 14.73 -0.15 3.47
C ALA A 154 14.19 1.08 4.21
N LEU A 155 14.99 1.70 5.08
CA LEU A 155 14.59 2.93 5.79
C LEU A 155 14.28 4.07 4.81
N LEU A 156 15.13 4.28 3.81
CA LEU A 156 14.90 5.30 2.77
C LEU A 156 13.66 4.98 1.93
N ALA A 157 13.47 3.72 1.54
CA ALA A 157 12.31 3.28 0.78
C ALA A 157 11.00 3.48 1.56
N THR A 158 10.97 3.13 2.85
CA THR A 158 9.82 3.34 3.72
C THR A 158 9.55 4.82 3.94
N ALA A 159 10.57 5.64 4.17
CA ALA A 159 10.41 7.09 4.34
C ALA A 159 9.82 7.76 3.07
N SER A 160 10.33 7.43 1.88
CA SER A 160 9.80 7.95 0.62
C SER A 160 8.36 7.46 0.38
N ALA A 161 8.05 6.21 0.70
CA ALA A 161 6.69 5.67 0.63
C ALA A 161 5.72 6.38 1.59
N ILE A 162 6.12 6.68 2.83
CA ILE A 162 5.29 7.46 3.77
C ILE A 162 5.03 8.85 3.18
N ASN A 163 6.07 9.52 2.68
CA ASN A 163 5.95 10.85 2.10
C ASN A 163 5.00 10.90 0.89
N ALA A 164 5.10 9.92 -0.01
CA ALA A 164 4.22 9.78 -1.17
C ALA A 164 2.76 9.50 -0.76
N ASN A 165 2.55 8.67 0.27
CA ASN A 165 1.23 8.38 0.81
C ASN A 165 0.57 9.61 1.46
N LEU A 166 1.31 10.35 2.30
CA LEU A 166 0.81 11.59 2.88
C LEU A 166 0.44 12.60 1.79
N PHE A 167 1.29 12.75 0.77
CA PHE A 167 1.03 13.65 -0.35
C PHE A 167 -0.29 13.32 -1.07
N ALA A 168 -0.55 12.06 -1.42
CA ALA A 168 -1.81 11.75 -2.10
C ALA A 168 -3.01 11.85 -1.17
N VAL A 169 -2.90 11.46 0.10
CA VAL A 169 -4.02 11.61 1.04
C VAL A 169 -4.37 13.08 1.22
N PHE A 170 -3.39 13.98 1.33
CA PHE A 170 -3.67 15.42 1.40
C PHE A 170 -4.32 15.95 0.12
N ASN A 171 -3.85 15.55 -1.07
CA ASN A 171 -4.52 15.92 -2.33
C ASN A 171 -5.97 15.41 -2.41
N ILE A 172 -6.23 14.17 -1.98
CA ILE A 172 -7.60 13.63 -1.95
C ILE A 172 -8.47 14.44 -0.99
N MET A 173 -7.96 14.76 0.20
CA MET A 173 -8.68 15.57 1.19
C MET A 173 -8.98 16.98 0.68
N ASP A 174 -8.02 17.62 0.02
CA ASP A 174 -8.20 18.96 -0.55
C ASP A 174 -9.23 18.95 -1.69
N ASN A 175 -9.16 17.96 -2.60
CA ASN A 175 -10.13 17.78 -3.69
C ASN A 175 -11.54 17.56 -3.13
N MET A 176 -11.72 16.57 -2.24
CA MET A 176 -13.03 16.28 -1.62
C MET A 176 -13.53 17.46 -0.76
N GLY A 177 -12.61 18.18 -0.11
CA GLY A 177 -12.91 19.38 0.67
C GLY A 177 -13.39 20.56 -0.20
N SER A 178 -12.84 20.70 -1.41
CA SER A 178 -13.26 21.72 -2.38
C SER A 178 -14.65 21.44 -2.96
N GLU A 179 -14.99 20.16 -3.16
CA GLU A 179 -16.30 19.70 -3.64
C GLU A 179 -17.38 19.62 -2.54
N ARG A 180 -17.04 20.08 -1.32
CA ARG A 180 -17.90 20.02 -0.12
C ARG A 180 -18.40 18.61 0.20
N GLU A 181 -17.62 17.59 -0.17
CA GLU A 181 -17.87 16.18 0.20
C GLU A 181 -17.35 15.87 1.61
N LEU A 182 -16.55 16.78 2.20
CA LEU A 182 -16.05 16.69 3.57
C LEU A 182 -16.51 17.89 4.42
N PRO A 183 -16.49 17.75 5.77
CA PRO A 183 -16.75 18.87 6.67
C PRO A 183 -15.85 20.07 6.39
N LYS A 184 -16.39 21.30 6.52
CA LYS A 184 -15.66 22.56 6.25
C LYS A 184 -14.32 22.67 7.00
N LEU A 185 -14.20 22.04 8.16
CA LEU A 185 -12.96 22.01 8.93
C LEU A 185 -11.82 21.33 8.16
N MET A 186 -12.11 20.31 7.34
CA MET A 186 -11.07 19.54 6.63
C MET A 186 -10.31 20.36 5.58
N ASN A 187 -10.96 21.34 4.96
CA ASN A 187 -10.34 22.24 3.98
C ASN A 187 -9.92 23.59 4.59
N LYS A 188 -10.04 23.76 5.91
CA LYS A 188 -9.65 25.01 6.56
C LYS A 188 -8.12 25.09 6.59
N SER A 189 -7.56 26.12 5.97
CA SER A 189 -6.13 26.41 6.04
C SER A 189 -5.68 26.57 7.50
N LEU A 190 -4.54 25.97 7.83
CA LEU A 190 -3.89 26.09 9.13
C LEU A 190 -2.54 26.80 8.99
N TRP A 191 -1.62 26.21 8.23
CA TRP A 191 -0.26 26.73 8.08
C TRP A 191 0.38 26.27 6.77
N ARG A 192 0.95 27.22 6.01
CA ARG A 192 1.49 26.98 4.66
C ARG A 192 0.45 26.27 3.78
N GLN A 193 0.79 25.11 3.22
CA GLN A 193 -0.08 24.28 2.40
C GLN A 193 -0.91 23.28 3.24
N SER A 194 -0.73 23.26 4.57
CA SER A 194 -1.44 22.33 5.44
C SER A 194 -2.80 22.87 5.86
N THR A 195 -3.80 21.99 5.76
CA THR A 195 -5.14 22.18 6.33
C THR A 195 -5.27 21.54 7.71
N TRP A 196 -6.34 21.88 8.42
CA TRP A 196 -6.75 21.15 9.64
C TRP A 196 -7.09 19.69 9.34
N GLY A 197 -7.60 19.38 8.14
CA GLY A 197 -7.82 18.00 7.68
C GLY A 197 -6.53 17.18 7.70
N ASN A 198 -5.44 17.75 7.19
CA ASN A 198 -4.13 17.08 7.16
C ASN A 198 -3.65 16.71 8.56
N ILE A 199 -3.83 17.60 9.55
CA ILE A 199 -3.47 17.34 10.95
C ILE A 199 -4.34 16.23 11.55
N ILE A 200 -5.66 16.27 11.33
CA ILE A 200 -6.58 15.24 11.83
C ILE A 200 -6.19 13.86 11.28
N VAL A 201 -5.91 13.78 9.98
CA VAL A 201 -5.45 12.54 9.34
C VAL A 201 -4.15 12.05 9.94
N VAL A 202 -3.15 12.92 10.12
CA VAL A 202 -1.85 12.53 10.69
C VAL A 202 -1.99 12.06 12.14
N VAL A 203 -2.85 12.71 12.93
CA VAL A 203 -3.17 12.24 14.29
C VAL A 203 -3.83 10.86 14.26
N LEU A 204 -4.78 10.62 13.35
CA LEU A 204 -5.39 9.30 13.18
C LEU A 204 -4.35 8.24 12.79
N ILE A 205 -3.43 8.55 11.87
CA ILE A 205 -2.33 7.64 11.48
C ILE A 205 -1.44 7.33 12.70
N MET A 206 -1.09 8.33 13.50
CA MET A 206 -0.31 8.15 14.72
C MET A 206 -1.05 7.29 15.76
N LEU A 207 -2.35 7.50 15.95
CA LEU A 207 -3.18 6.70 16.84
C LEU A 207 -3.27 5.24 16.38
N MET A 208 -3.49 5.00 15.07
CA MET A 208 -3.51 3.65 14.52
C MET A 208 -2.15 2.96 14.63
N THR A 209 -1.06 3.69 14.38
CA THR A 209 0.31 3.19 14.55
C THR A 209 0.59 2.83 16.02
N ALA A 210 0.01 3.59 16.96
CA ALA A 210 0.13 3.31 18.39
C ALA A 210 -0.70 2.11 18.85
N ALA A 211 -1.89 1.92 18.27
CA ALA A 211 -2.86 0.92 18.71
C ALA A 211 -2.72 -0.46 18.03
N LEU A 212 -2.10 -0.53 16.86
CA LEU A 212 -2.06 -1.73 16.02
C LEU A 212 -0.64 -2.21 15.74
N ASN A 213 -0.47 -3.53 15.64
CA ASN A 213 0.76 -4.14 15.14
C ASN A 213 0.81 -4.13 13.60
N LEU A 214 1.98 -4.40 13.03
CA LEU A 214 2.21 -4.36 11.58
C LEU A 214 1.24 -5.26 10.80
N GLY A 215 1.02 -6.50 11.26
CA GLY A 215 0.09 -7.44 10.61
C GLY A 215 -1.36 -6.95 10.63
N SER A 216 -1.81 -6.34 11.73
CA SER A 216 -3.16 -5.77 11.82
C SER A 216 -3.30 -4.52 10.95
N LEU A 217 -2.30 -3.64 10.92
CA LEU A 217 -2.27 -2.49 10.01
C LEU A 217 -2.34 -2.95 8.56
N ALA A 218 -1.55 -3.96 8.19
CA ALA A 218 -1.56 -4.53 6.86
C ALA A 218 -2.93 -5.12 6.51
N SER A 219 -3.56 -5.81 7.46
CA SER A 219 -4.89 -6.41 7.27
C SER A 219 -5.99 -5.36 7.08
N VAL A 220 -6.00 -4.31 7.91
CA VAL A 220 -6.95 -3.20 7.80
C VAL A 220 -6.77 -2.50 6.45
N ALA A 221 -5.53 -2.13 6.10
CA ALA A 221 -5.24 -1.45 4.84
C ALA A 221 -5.62 -2.31 3.63
N SER A 222 -5.29 -3.61 3.64
CA SER A 222 -5.64 -4.55 2.57
C SER A 222 -7.15 -4.63 2.37
N ALA A 223 -7.91 -4.82 3.45
CA ALA A 223 -9.37 -4.89 3.39
C ALA A 223 -9.97 -3.59 2.85
N THR A 224 -9.47 -2.42 3.30
CA THR A 224 -9.90 -1.12 2.78
C THR A 224 -9.64 -0.99 1.28
N PHE A 225 -8.43 -1.32 0.80
CA PHE A 225 -8.10 -1.26 -0.63
C PHE A 225 -8.96 -2.21 -1.46
N LEU A 226 -9.15 -3.44 -0.99
CA LEU A 226 -10.00 -4.42 -1.66
C LEU A 226 -11.45 -3.91 -1.79
N ILE A 227 -12.03 -3.36 -0.72
CA ILE A 227 -13.39 -2.80 -0.73
C ILE A 227 -13.47 -1.58 -1.67
N CYS A 228 -12.49 -0.67 -1.61
CA CYS A 228 -12.44 0.49 -2.49
C CYS A 228 -12.36 0.07 -3.98
N TYR A 229 -11.54 -0.91 -4.32
CA TYR A 229 -11.41 -1.37 -5.71
C TYR A 229 -12.60 -2.21 -6.17
N LEU A 230 -13.27 -2.92 -5.26
CA LEU A 230 -14.57 -3.51 -5.57
C LEU A 230 -15.60 -2.43 -5.93
N ALA A 231 -15.61 -1.30 -5.22
CA ALA A 231 -16.44 -0.16 -5.59
C ALA A 231 -16.05 0.42 -6.96
N VAL A 232 -14.76 0.46 -7.30
CA VAL A 232 -14.29 0.83 -8.66
C VAL A 232 -14.84 -0.11 -9.72
N PHE A 233 -14.85 -1.43 -9.50
CA PHE A 233 -15.48 -2.38 -10.43
C PHE A 233 -16.98 -2.12 -10.61
N VAL A 234 -17.71 -1.87 -9.52
CA VAL A 234 -19.14 -1.55 -9.58
C VAL A 234 -19.39 -0.28 -10.41
N VAL A 235 -18.58 0.76 -10.20
CA VAL A 235 -18.65 2.01 -10.97
C VAL A 235 -18.28 1.77 -12.43
N ALA A 236 -17.22 1.01 -12.73
CA ALA A 236 -16.79 0.69 -14.08
C ALA A 236 -17.85 -0.12 -14.85
N ILE A 237 -18.59 -1.02 -14.18
CA ILE A 237 -19.72 -1.74 -14.80
C ILE A 237 -20.85 -0.78 -15.15
N ARG A 238 -21.17 0.19 -14.27
CA ARG A 238 -22.21 1.19 -14.52
C ARG A 238 -21.84 2.13 -15.66
N LEU A 239 -20.59 2.57 -15.71
CA LEU A 239 -20.05 3.48 -16.73
C LEU A 239 -19.47 2.77 -17.95
N ARG A 240 -19.65 1.45 -18.09
CA ARG A 240 -18.94 0.62 -19.08
C ARG A 240 -19.04 1.13 -20.52
N HIS A 241 -20.19 1.74 -20.88
CA HIS A 241 -20.43 2.25 -22.23
C HIS A 241 -19.65 3.54 -22.49
N ASP A 242 -19.46 4.37 -21.46
CA ASP A 242 -18.74 5.65 -21.55
C ASP A 242 -17.21 5.44 -21.59
N ILE A 243 -16.73 4.41 -20.88
CA ILE A 243 -15.29 4.07 -20.82
C ILE A 243 -14.89 2.97 -21.81
N HIS A 244 -15.81 2.52 -22.67
CA HIS A 244 -15.62 1.43 -23.63
C HIS A 244 -15.00 0.15 -23.00
N ALA A 245 -15.39 -0.18 -21.77
CA ALA A 245 -14.83 -1.31 -21.05
C ALA A 245 -15.50 -2.64 -21.43
N SER A 246 -14.70 -3.69 -21.55
CA SER A 246 -15.19 -5.03 -21.84
C SER A 246 -15.90 -5.63 -20.62
N LEU A 247 -17.19 -5.93 -20.77
CA LEU A 247 -18.01 -6.54 -19.72
C LEU A 247 -17.43 -7.86 -19.15
N PRO A 248 -16.89 -8.81 -19.97
CA PRO A 248 -16.35 -10.05 -19.43
C PRO A 248 -15.19 -9.83 -18.44
N ILE A 249 -14.28 -8.91 -18.76
CA ILE A 249 -13.15 -8.56 -17.88
C ILE A 249 -13.66 -7.97 -16.56
N LEU A 250 -14.66 -7.09 -16.62
CA LEU A 250 -15.25 -6.49 -15.41
C LEU A 250 -15.94 -7.54 -14.53
N ILE A 251 -16.70 -8.48 -15.12
CA ILE A 251 -17.37 -9.54 -14.37
C ILE A 251 -16.35 -10.48 -13.73
N VAL A 252 -15.37 -10.97 -14.49
CA VAL A 252 -14.32 -11.86 -13.98
C VAL A 252 -13.53 -11.17 -12.88
N GLY A 253 -13.12 -9.91 -13.09
CA GLY A 253 -12.42 -9.11 -12.10
C GLY A 253 -13.24 -8.92 -10.81
N THR A 254 -14.54 -8.62 -10.95
CA THR A 254 -15.45 -8.48 -9.80
C THR A 254 -15.58 -9.79 -9.02
N LEU A 255 -15.76 -10.92 -9.71
CA LEU A 255 -15.89 -12.23 -9.07
C LEU A 255 -14.62 -12.65 -8.34
N VAL A 256 -13.45 -12.48 -8.97
CA VAL A 256 -12.15 -12.77 -8.34
C VAL A 256 -11.95 -11.88 -7.12
N MET A 257 -12.26 -10.59 -7.23
CA MET A 257 -12.14 -9.64 -6.13
C MET A 257 -13.07 -9.98 -4.97
N LEU A 258 -14.32 -10.34 -5.25
CA LEU A 258 -15.29 -10.79 -4.25
C LEU A 258 -14.80 -12.06 -3.55
N LEU A 259 -14.29 -13.02 -4.31
CA LEU A 259 -13.74 -14.26 -3.76
C LEU A 259 -12.58 -13.96 -2.80
N VAL A 260 -11.64 -13.09 -3.18
CA VAL A 260 -10.51 -12.69 -2.34
C VAL A 260 -10.98 -11.96 -1.08
N ILE A 261 -11.92 -11.01 -1.21
CA ILE A 261 -12.47 -10.28 -0.05
C ILE A 261 -13.15 -11.24 0.93
N VAL A 262 -14.03 -12.11 0.43
CA VAL A 262 -14.77 -13.06 1.27
C VAL A 262 -13.80 -14.02 1.96
N GLY A 263 -12.86 -14.60 1.22
CA GLY A 263 -11.85 -15.50 1.77
C GLY A 263 -10.97 -14.80 2.82
N PHE A 264 -10.55 -13.56 2.55
CA PHE A 264 -9.70 -12.80 3.46
C PHE A 264 -10.43 -12.41 4.75
N ILE A 265 -11.66 -11.89 4.64
CA ILE A 265 -12.48 -11.54 5.81
C ILE A 265 -12.83 -12.78 6.63
N TYR A 266 -13.16 -13.90 5.98
CA TYR A 266 -13.36 -15.18 6.66
C TYR A 266 -12.11 -15.61 7.43
N SER A 267 -10.93 -15.52 6.80
CA SER A 267 -9.66 -15.85 7.45
C SER A 267 -9.38 -14.97 8.67
N LEU A 268 -9.59 -13.66 8.56
CA LEU A 268 -9.44 -12.73 9.70
C LEU A 268 -10.42 -13.03 10.83
N TRP A 269 -11.63 -13.48 10.49
CA TRP A 269 -12.65 -13.84 11.48
C TRP A 269 -12.30 -15.13 12.20
N SER A 270 -11.88 -16.17 11.47
CA SER A 270 -11.42 -17.43 12.06
C SER A 270 -10.21 -17.26 12.96
N GLN A 271 -9.34 -16.29 12.67
CA GLN A 271 -8.17 -15.95 13.49
C GLN A 271 -8.52 -15.07 14.72
N GLY A 272 -9.77 -14.61 14.86
CA GLY A 272 -10.16 -13.69 15.94
C GLY A 272 -9.43 -12.34 15.87
N SER A 273 -9.05 -11.90 14.66
CA SER A 273 -8.20 -10.72 14.50
C SER A 273 -8.89 -9.44 14.93
N ARG A 274 -8.22 -8.67 15.79
CA ARG A 274 -8.67 -7.32 16.19
C ARG A 274 -8.77 -6.36 15.00
N ALA A 275 -8.11 -6.67 13.87
CA ALA A 275 -8.21 -5.88 12.64
C ALA A 275 -9.67 -5.75 12.15
N LEU A 276 -10.53 -6.75 12.36
CA LEU A 276 -11.92 -6.69 11.94
C LEU A 276 -12.70 -5.55 12.58
N ILE A 277 -12.46 -5.28 13.87
CA ILE A 277 -13.10 -4.18 14.59
C ILE A 277 -12.75 -2.84 13.93
N TRP A 278 -11.48 -2.67 13.54
CA TRP A 278 -11.01 -1.46 12.87
C TRP A 278 -11.52 -1.34 11.44
N ILE A 279 -11.60 -2.44 10.69
CA ILE A 279 -12.20 -2.47 9.36
C ILE A 279 -13.67 -2.01 9.45
N ILE A 280 -14.47 -2.66 10.32
CA ILE A 280 -15.88 -2.31 10.53
C ILE A 280 -16.01 -0.87 11.01
N GLY A 281 -15.20 -0.45 11.98
CA GLY A 281 -15.20 0.91 12.51
C GLY A 281 -14.90 1.96 11.44
N SER A 282 -13.91 1.70 10.56
CA SER A 282 -13.56 2.60 9.46
C SER A 282 -14.67 2.70 8.41
N LEU A 283 -15.32 1.58 8.07
CA LEU A 283 -16.44 1.55 7.13
C LEU A 283 -17.65 2.29 7.70
N LEU A 284 -18.00 2.05 8.97
CA LEU A 284 -19.09 2.75 9.64
C LEU A 284 -18.81 4.25 9.73
N LEU A 285 -17.59 4.65 10.11
CA LEU A 285 -17.20 6.06 10.13
C LEU A 285 -17.35 6.70 8.75
N SER A 286 -16.86 6.03 7.69
CA SER A 286 -16.98 6.52 6.32
C SER A 286 -18.44 6.69 5.89
N LEU A 287 -19.31 5.74 6.25
CA LEU A 287 -20.74 5.79 5.93
C LEU A 287 -21.43 6.93 6.70
N ILE A 288 -21.12 7.11 7.98
CA ILE A 288 -21.65 8.19 8.81
C ILE A 288 -21.28 9.55 8.22
N VAL A 289 -20.00 9.74 7.86
CA VAL A 289 -19.54 10.99 7.23
C VAL A 289 -20.28 11.22 5.91
N ALA A 290 -20.39 10.20 5.06
CA ALA A 290 -21.10 10.31 3.78
C ALA A 290 -22.59 10.67 3.98
N MET A 291 -23.28 10.06 4.95
CA MET A 291 -24.69 10.36 5.25
C MET A 291 -24.88 11.78 5.79
N VAL A 292 -24.02 12.23 6.70
CA VAL A 292 -24.06 13.59 7.26
C VAL A 292 -23.82 14.62 6.16
N MET A 293 -22.84 14.37 5.28
CA MET A 293 -22.52 15.30 4.21
C MET A 293 -23.60 15.35 3.12
N LYS A 294 -24.17 14.20 2.74
CA LYS A 294 -25.31 14.15 1.82
C LYS A 294 -26.49 14.96 2.34
N ARG A 295 -26.80 14.85 3.64
CA ARG A 295 -27.89 15.62 4.28
C ARG A 295 -27.65 17.13 4.24
N ASN A 296 -26.39 17.56 4.37
CA ASN A 296 -26.00 18.97 4.30
C ASN A 296 -25.92 19.53 2.86
N LYS A 297 -25.88 18.69 1.82
CA LYS A 297 -25.99 19.13 0.41
C LYS A 297 -27.45 19.28 -0.06
N THR A 298 -28.39 18.62 0.61
CA THR A 298 -29.84 18.67 0.30
C THR A 298 -30.60 19.78 1.03
N VAL A 299 -29.91 20.63 1.80
CA VAL A 299 -30.44 21.82 2.48
C VAL A 299 -29.70 23.04 1.95
#